data_AF-A0AAV0LNU9-F1
#
_entry.id   AF-A0AAV0LNU9-F1
#
_cell.length_a   1.000
_cell.length_b   1.000
_cell.length_c   1.000
_cell.angle_alpha   90.00
_cell.angle_beta   90.00
_cell.angle_gamma   90.00
#
_symmetry.space_group_name_H-M   'P 1'
#
loop_
_entity.id
_entity.type
_entity.pdbx_description
1 polymer ?
#
loop_
_entity_poly.entity_id
_entity_poly.type
_entity_poly.pdbx_seq_one_letter_code
_entity_poly.pdbx_strand_id
1 'polypeptide(L)'
;MESAFANASAITDQRQKIEQYKHILSSVISSNDIIHAKKFIDHMLSDDVPLVVSRQLLQTFAQELGRLQPEAQKDIAKYTLTQIQPRVVSFEEQVLIIREKLAELYESERQWSLAAQMLSGIDLDSGMRVIDDGYRLSKCVQIASLYLEDDDAVNAEAFINKASFLVSNSQHEVLNLQYKDALEQALTAAVTCTILAAAGPQRSRVLATLYKDERCSKLKIYPILQKVYLERILRKPEIDAFSQELKPHQKALLPDNFTVLDRAMIEHNLLSASKLYTNISFEELGTLLGIPPHKVEAVIHFEDDTEELQQWDQQIVGLCQALNDVLDSMAKKGLAIPV
;
A
#
# COMPACT_ATOMS: atom_id res chain seq x y z
N MET A 1 3.05 -1.63 -46.41
CA MET A 1 4.03 -1.58 -45.30
C MET A 1 5.10 -2.65 -45.47
N GLU A 2 4.74 -3.93 -45.66
CA GLU A 2 5.69 -5.03 -45.89
C GLU A 2 6.65 -4.79 -47.07
N SER A 3 6.16 -4.23 -48.18
CA SER A 3 7.02 -3.83 -49.31
C SER A 3 8.04 -2.74 -48.93
N ALA A 4 7.67 -1.81 -48.06
CA ALA A 4 8.58 -0.76 -47.58
C ALA A 4 9.66 -1.32 -46.66
N PHE A 5 9.32 -2.32 -45.82
CA PHE A 5 10.29 -3.04 -44.98
C PHE A 5 11.25 -3.88 -45.82
N ALA A 6 10.75 -4.62 -46.81
CA ALA A 6 11.59 -5.40 -47.72
C ALA A 6 12.59 -4.50 -48.46
N ASN A 7 12.12 -3.35 -48.97
CA ASN A 7 12.97 -2.37 -49.64
C ASN A 7 14.03 -1.80 -48.70
N ALA A 8 13.67 -1.46 -47.46
CA ALA A 8 14.61 -0.94 -46.47
C ALA A 8 15.64 -2.00 -46.03
N SER A 9 15.22 -3.26 -45.89
CA SER A 9 16.09 -4.37 -45.49
C SER A 9 17.15 -4.69 -46.57
N ALA A 10 16.77 -4.60 -47.84
CA ALA A 10 17.67 -4.85 -48.98
C ALA A 10 18.81 -3.82 -49.15
N ILE A 11 18.73 -2.65 -48.51
CA ILE A 11 19.79 -1.64 -48.57
C ILE A 11 21.07 -2.17 -47.91
N THR A 12 22.20 -2.11 -48.60
CA THR A 12 23.49 -2.54 -48.05
C THR A 12 24.17 -1.46 -47.21
N ASP A 13 24.02 -0.19 -47.61
CA ASP A 13 24.55 0.95 -46.85
C ASP A 13 23.75 1.20 -45.56
N GLN A 14 24.44 1.10 -44.41
CA GLN A 14 23.79 1.17 -43.10
C GLN A 14 23.15 2.54 -42.83
N ARG A 15 23.78 3.64 -43.28
CA ARG A 15 23.27 4.99 -43.07
C ARG A 15 21.99 5.22 -43.86
N GLN A 16 21.97 4.85 -45.13
CA GLN A 16 20.79 4.92 -45.99
C GLN A 16 19.66 4.01 -45.47
N LYS A 17 20.01 2.81 -44.97
CA LYS A 17 19.05 1.90 -44.34
C LYS A 17 18.35 2.56 -43.14
N ILE A 18 19.13 3.17 -42.25
CA ILE A 18 18.59 3.86 -41.07
C ILE A 18 17.68 5.02 -41.47
N GLU A 19 18.10 5.86 -42.42
CA GLU A 19 17.28 6.99 -42.89
C GLU A 19 15.96 6.52 -43.52
N GLN A 20 16.00 5.45 -44.32
CA GLN A 20 14.79 4.87 -44.91
C GLN A 20 13.82 4.37 -43.83
N TYR A 21 14.33 3.69 -42.80
CA TYR A 21 13.48 3.28 -41.68
C TYR A 21 12.95 4.44 -40.84
N LYS A 22 13.72 5.52 -40.66
CA LYS A 22 13.24 6.75 -39.99
C LYS A 22 12.06 7.37 -40.75
N HIS A 23 12.11 7.41 -42.08
CA HIS A 23 10.97 7.87 -42.88
C HIS A 23 9.72 7.01 -42.67
N ILE A 24 9.88 5.69 -42.60
CA ILE A 24 8.76 4.77 -42.31
C ILE A 24 8.23 5.03 -40.89
N LEU A 25 9.12 5.15 -39.90
CA LEU A 25 8.76 5.43 -38.51
C LEU A 25 7.97 6.74 -38.37
N SER A 26 8.41 7.80 -39.04
CA SER A 26 7.70 9.09 -39.06
C SER A 26 6.28 8.94 -39.61
N SER A 27 6.11 8.21 -40.71
CA SER A 27 4.78 7.92 -41.26
C SER A 27 3.92 7.10 -40.30
N VAL A 28 4.50 6.12 -39.59
CA VAL A 28 3.80 5.29 -38.60
C VAL A 28 3.30 6.16 -37.45
N ILE A 29 4.15 7.01 -36.88
CA ILE A 29 3.78 7.88 -35.75
C ILE A 29 2.72 8.90 -36.17
N SER A 30 2.88 9.54 -37.34
CA SER A 30 1.89 10.49 -37.84
C SER A 30 0.53 9.85 -38.11
N SER A 31 0.49 8.57 -38.52
CA SER A 31 -0.77 7.87 -38.79
C SER A 31 -1.62 7.61 -37.55
N ASN A 32 -1.03 7.59 -36.35
CA ASN A 32 -1.68 7.16 -35.11
C ASN A 32 -2.35 5.76 -35.19
N ASP A 33 -1.96 4.94 -36.16
CA ASP A 33 -2.54 3.61 -36.36
C ASP A 33 -1.77 2.55 -35.55
N ILE A 34 -2.48 1.96 -34.59
CA ILE A 34 -1.96 0.94 -33.67
C ILE A 34 -1.46 -0.30 -34.43
N ILE A 35 -2.15 -0.71 -35.50
CA ILE A 35 -1.79 -1.92 -36.26
C ILE A 35 -0.46 -1.69 -36.99
N HIS A 36 -0.33 -0.53 -37.62
CA HIS A 36 0.89 -0.11 -38.30
C HIS A 36 2.08 0.02 -37.35
N ALA A 37 1.87 0.59 -36.16
CA ALA A 37 2.91 0.67 -35.14
C ALA A 37 3.34 -0.72 -34.65
N LYS A 38 2.39 -1.62 -34.36
CA LYS A 38 2.71 -2.99 -33.94
C LYS A 38 3.53 -3.75 -35.00
N LYS A 39 3.14 -3.66 -36.28
CA LYS A 39 3.89 -4.25 -37.40
C LYS A 39 5.32 -3.70 -37.52
N PHE A 40 5.51 -2.40 -37.27
CA PHE A 40 6.84 -1.79 -37.25
C PHE A 40 7.70 -2.37 -36.12
N ILE A 41 7.14 -2.50 -34.91
CA ILE A 41 7.83 -3.07 -33.76
C ILE A 41 8.22 -4.52 -34.01
N ASP A 42 7.30 -5.35 -34.51
CA ASP A 42 7.58 -6.75 -34.85
C ASP A 42 8.74 -6.87 -35.85
N HIS A 43 8.73 -6.03 -36.89
CA HIS A 43 9.80 -6.00 -37.89
C HIS A 43 11.14 -5.56 -37.28
N MET A 44 11.15 -4.52 -36.44
CA MET A 44 12.38 -4.05 -35.78
C MET A 44 12.98 -5.06 -34.81
N LEU A 45 12.17 -5.93 -34.21
CA LEU A 45 12.60 -6.95 -33.26
C LEU A 45 12.90 -8.31 -33.93
N SER A 46 12.62 -8.44 -35.22
CA SER A 46 12.97 -9.62 -36.02
C SER A 46 14.48 -9.77 -36.24
N ASP A 47 14.89 -10.93 -36.72
CA ASP A 47 16.28 -11.21 -37.09
C ASP A 47 16.68 -10.57 -38.43
N ASP A 48 15.71 -10.05 -39.20
CA ASP A 48 15.96 -9.38 -40.49
C ASP A 48 16.61 -8.00 -40.31
N VAL A 49 16.56 -7.42 -39.10
CA VAL A 49 17.08 -6.10 -38.80
C VAL A 49 18.31 -6.22 -37.89
N PRO A 50 19.49 -5.72 -38.32
CA PRO A 50 20.69 -5.72 -37.48
C PRO A 50 20.45 -4.98 -36.17
N LEU A 51 20.92 -5.54 -35.05
CA LEU A 51 20.67 -5.04 -33.69
C LEU A 51 20.99 -3.54 -33.52
N VAL A 52 22.07 -3.05 -34.13
CA VAL A 52 22.47 -1.63 -34.07
C VAL A 52 21.39 -0.73 -34.68
N VAL A 53 20.80 -1.16 -35.80
CA VAL A 53 19.72 -0.44 -36.48
C VAL A 53 18.43 -0.51 -35.64
N SER A 54 18.07 -1.69 -35.12
CA SER A 54 16.91 -1.85 -34.24
C SER A 54 16.99 -0.97 -33.01
N ARG A 55 18.14 -0.96 -32.30
CA ARG A 55 18.36 -0.10 -31.11
C ARG A 55 18.16 1.37 -31.44
N GLN A 56 18.77 1.86 -32.51
CA GLN A 56 18.68 3.27 -32.88
C GLN A 56 17.24 3.68 -33.24
N LEU A 57 16.53 2.84 -34.00
CA LEU A 57 15.15 3.15 -34.40
C LEU A 57 14.16 3.02 -33.26
N LEU A 58 14.30 2.00 -32.40
CA LEU A 58 13.47 1.86 -31.21
C LEU A 58 13.74 2.98 -30.20
N GLN A 59 14.97 3.51 -30.12
CA GLN A 59 15.27 4.72 -29.35
C GLN A 59 14.50 5.92 -29.88
N THR A 60 14.55 6.17 -31.20
CA THR A 60 13.80 7.27 -31.83
C THR A 60 12.29 7.09 -31.64
N PHE A 61 11.78 5.88 -31.81
CA PHE A 61 10.38 5.54 -31.55
C PHE A 61 9.99 5.85 -30.09
N ALA A 62 10.78 5.41 -29.12
CA ALA A 62 10.54 5.66 -27.71
C ALA A 62 10.51 7.17 -27.41
N GLN A 63 11.42 7.96 -27.98
CA GLN A 63 11.46 9.42 -27.81
C GLN A 63 10.22 10.12 -28.38
N GLU A 64 9.72 9.65 -29.53
CA GLU A 64 8.58 10.24 -30.22
C GLU A 64 7.21 9.67 -29.79
N LEU A 65 7.19 8.68 -28.90
CA LEU A 65 5.99 8.00 -28.42
C LEU A 65 4.90 8.95 -27.90
N GLY A 66 5.31 10.07 -27.28
CA GLY A 66 4.39 11.09 -26.76
C GLY A 66 3.68 11.95 -27.82
N ARG A 67 3.97 11.76 -29.12
CA ARG A 67 3.21 12.39 -30.21
C ARG A 67 1.92 11.63 -30.57
N LEU A 68 1.79 10.39 -30.09
CA LEU A 68 0.61 9.58 -30.32
C LEU A 68 -0.53 10.03 -29.40
N GLN A 69 -1.76 9.71 -29.80
CA GLN A 69 -2.91 9.88 -28.91
C GLN A 69 -2.78 9.00 -27.66
N PRO A 70 -3.25 9.45 -26.47
CA PRO A 70 -3.08 8.73 -25.20
C PRO A 70 -3.41 7.23 -25.25
N GLU A 71 -4.55 6.85 -25.80
CA GLU A 71 -4.96 5.43 -25.88
C GLU A 71 -4.05 4.62 -26.81
N ALA A 72 -3.70 5.17 -27.98
CA ALA A 72 -2.77 4.52 -28.89
C ALA A 72 -1.37 4.39 -28.28
N GLN A 73 -0.89 5.44 -27.59
CA GLN A 73 0.36 5.44 -26.87
C GLN A 73 0.41 4.31 -25.83
N LYS A 74 -0.63 4.17 -24.99
CA LYS A 74 -0.71 3.09 -23.98
C LYS A 74 -0.65 1.71 -24.63
N ASP A 75 -1.46 1.48 -25.65
CA ASP A 75 -1.55 0.17 -26.31
C ASP A 75 -0.25 -0.22 -27.02
N ILE A 76 0.35 0.72 -27.76
CA ILE A 76 1.59 0.47 -28.50
C ILE A 76 2.75 0.31 -27.51
N ALA A 77 2.84 1.12 -26.46
CA ALA A 77 3.89 1.02 -25.44
C ALA A 77 3.84 -0.33 -24.71
N LYS A 78 2.66 -0.75 -24.24
CA LYS A 78 2.46 -2.06 -23.59
C LYS A 78 2.84 -3.22 -24.51
N TYR A 79 2.39 -3.16 -25.75
CA TYR A 79 2.73 -4.17 -26.76
C TYR A 79 4.25 -4.23 -26.98
N THR A 80 4.89 -3.07 -27.13
CA THR A 80 6.34 -2.97 -27.32
C THR A 80 7.12 -3.56 -26.15
N LEU A 81 6.74 -3.25 -24.91
CA LEU A 81 7.36 -3.83 -23.71
C LEU A 81 7.21 -5.36 -23.68
N THR A 82 6.05 -5.88 -24.09
CA THR A 82 5.81 -7.34 -24.15
C THR A 82 6.69 -8.01 -25.21
N GLN A 83 6.79 -7.43 -26.41
CA GLN A 83 7.60 -8.00 -27.49
C GLN A 83 9.11 -7.88 -27.23
N ILE A 84 9.55 -6.83 -26.52
CA ILE A 84 10.97 -6.65 -26.17
C ILE A 84 11.41 -7.60 -25.04
N GLN A 85 10.48 -8.05 -24.18
CA GLN A 85 10.80 -8.82 -22.96
C GLN A 85 11.78 -9.99 -23.16
N PRO A 86 11.68 -10.84 -24.21
CA PRO A 86 12.62 -11.95 -24.43
C PRO A 86 14.07 -11.49 -24.68
N ARG A 87 14.26 -10.26 -25.13
CA ARG A 87 15.57 -9.66 -25.47
C ARG A 87 15.85 -8.39 -24.65
N VAL A 88 15.20 -8.21 -23.49
CA VAL A 88 15.20 -6.96 -22.71
C VAL A 88 16.59 -6.40 -22.41
N VAL A 89 17.57 -7.27 -22.10
CA VAL A 89 18.98 -6.90 -21.85
C VAL A 89 19.60 -6.19 -23.05
N SER A 90 19.16 -6.53 -24.27
CA SER A 90 19.64 -5.86 -25.48
C SER A 90 19.04 -4.47 -25.69
N PHE A 91 17.96 -4.11 -25.01
CA PHE A 91 17.16 -2.92 -25.25
C PHE A 91 16.84 -2.11 -23.97
N GLU A 92 17.69 -2.22 -22.93
CA GLU A 92 17.43 -1.61 -21.62
C GLU A 92 17.11 -0.11 -21.68
N GLU A 93 17.87 0.65 -22.48
CA GLU A 93 17.67 2.10 -22.64
C GLU A 93 16.32 2.43 -23.28
N GLN A 94 15.91 1.66 -24.31
CA GLN A 94 14.62 1.87 -24.96
C GLN A 94 13.46 1.52 -24.02
N VAL A 95 13.60 0.43 -23.26
CA VAL A 95 12.62 0.01 -22.25
C VAL A 95 12.47 1.04 -21.15
N LEU A 96 13.57 1.62 -20.67
CA LEU A 96 13.57 2.69 -19.69
C LEU A 96 12.73 3.88 -20.18
N ILE A 97 13.02 4.39 -21.38
CA ILE A 97 12.31 5.57 -21.93
C ILE A 97 10.82 5.27 -22.15
N ILE A 98 10.48 4.08 -22.64
CA ILE A 98 9.07 3.69 -22.84
C ILE A 98 8.35 3.63 -21.49
N ARG A 99 8.96 3.04 -20.45
CA ARG A 99 8.39 2.98 -19.11
C ARG A 99 8.20 4.35 -18.49
N GLU A 100 9.18 5.25 -18.60
CA GLU A 100 9.08 6.62 -18.09
C GLU A 100 7.94 7.39 -18.77
N LYS A 101 7.85 7.37 -20.11
CA LYS A 101 6.77 8.05 -20.83
C LYS A 101 5.39 7.47 -20.53
N LEU A 102 5.30 6.16 -20.34
CA LEU A 102 4.03 5.52 -19.99
C LEU A 102 3.63 5.84 -18.54
N ALA A 103 4.60 5.93 -17.63
CA ALA A 103 4.37 6.41 -16.27
C ALA A 103 3.88 7.86 -16.24
N GLU A 104 4.53 8.77 -16.98
CA GLU A 104 4.10 10.18 -17.11
C GLU A 104 2.67 10.29 -17.62
N LEU A 105 2.30 9.47 -18.61
CA LEU A 105 0.94 9.46 -19.16
C LEU A 105 -0.07 8.98 -18.11
N TYR A 106 0.20 7.89 -17.41
CA TYR A 106 -0.67 7.40 -16.34
C TYR A 106 -0.79 8.39 -15.19
N GLU A 107 0.30 9.04 -14.81
CA GLU A 107 0.32 10.07 -13.79
C GLU A 107 -0.59 11.26 -14.18
N SER A 108 -0.51 11.70 -15.44
CA SER A 108 -1.38 12.77 -15.95
C SER A 108 -2.88 12.42 -15.94
N GLU A 109 -3.20 11.13 -16.00
CA GLU A 109 -4.55 10.59 -15.91
C GLU A 109 -4.95 10.18 -14.48
N ARG A 110 -4.09 10.45 -13.49
CA ARG A 110 -4.27 10.07 -12.07
C ARG A 110 -4.40 8.56 -11.85
N GLN A 111 -3.82 7.76 -12.74
CA GLN A 111 -3.71 6.30 -12.59
C GLN A 111 -2.42 5.96 -11.84
N TRP A 112 -2.34 6.36 -10.56
CA TRP A 112 -1.09 6.36 -9.80
C TRP A 112 -0.44 4.99 -9.67
N SER A 113 -1.21 3.96 -9.32
CA SER A 113 -0.71 2.59 -9.22
C SER A 113 -0.13 2.06 -10.53
N LEU A 114 -0.74 2.39 -11.68
CA LEU A 114 -0.22 1.98 -12.99
C LEU A 114 1.05 2.74 -13.35
N ALA A 115 1.14 4.04 -13.02
CA ALA A 115 2.38 4.82 -13.16
C ALA A 115 3.52 4.22 -12.32
N ALA A 116 3.23 3.89 -11.06
CA ALA A 116 4.17 3.27 -10.13
C ALA A 116 4.66 1.91 -10.66
N GLN A 117 3.76 1.07 -11.17
CA GLN A 117 4.10 -0.22 -11.79
C GLN A 117 5.00 -0.10 -13.01
N MET A 118 4.83 0.96 -13.82
CA MET A 118 5.70 1.19 -14.97
C MET A 118 7.13 1.51 -14.53
N LEU A 119 7.29 2.40 -13.55
CA LEU A 119 8.58 2.79 -13.00
C LEU A 119 9.25 1.68 -12.18
N SER A 120 8.49 0.88 -11.42
CA SER A 120 9.02 -0.23 -10.64
C SER A 120 9.62 -1.35 -11.49
N GLY A 121 9.21 -1.45 -12.76
CA GLY A 121 9.77 -2.40 -13.72
C GLY A 121 11.07 -1.95 -14.38
N ILE A 122 11.62 -0.78 -14.01
CA ILE A 122 12.96 -0.35 -14.42
C ILE A 122 13.99 -1.08 -13.56
N ASP A 123 14.97 -1.72 -14.20
CA ASP A 123 16.09 -2.34 -13.49
C ASP A 123 17.07 -1.27 -12.99
N LEU A 124 16.91 -0.87 -11.72
CA LEU A 124 17.76 0.11 -11.04
C LEU A 124 19.15 -0.46 -10.66
N ASP A 125 19.31 -1.78 -10.75
CA ASP A 125 20.52 -2.52 -10.38
C ASP A 125 21.26 -3.09 -11.61
N SER A 126 20.90 -2.63 -12.82
CA SER A 126 21.51 -3.08 -14.08
C SER A 126 23.03 -3.05 -13.99
N GLY A 127 23.66 -4.20 -14.23
CA GLY A 127 25.12 -4.32 -14.30
C GLY A 127 25.72 -3.74 -15.59
N MET A 128 24.88 -3.40 -16.58
CA MET A 128 25.32 -2.84 -17.87
C MET A 128 25.28 -1.30 -17.89
N ARG A 129 24.45 -0.67 -17.06
CA ARG A 129 24.31 0.79 -16.97
C ARG A 129 24.90 1.30 -15.67
N VAL A 130 25.77 2.30 -15.74
CA VAL A 130 26.17 3.05 -14.53
C VAL A 130 24.99 3.94 -14.14
N ILE A 131 24.22 3.50 -13.15
CA ILE A 131 23.12 4.27 -12.57
C ILE A 131 23.64 4.93 -11.30
N ASP A 132 23.54 6.26 -11.22
CA ASP A 132 23.95 7.00 -10.05
C ASP A 132 22.90 6.88 -8.92
N ASP A 133 23.36 6.99 -7.67
CA ASP A 133 22.51 6.83 -6.49
C ASP A 133 21.44 7.93 -6.39
N GLY A 134 21.66 9.11 -6.96
CA GLY A 134 20.67 10.18 -7.07
C GLY A 134 19.51 9.80 -7.99
N TYR A 135 19.77 9.20 -9.16
CA TYR A 135 18.70 8.68 -10.02
C TYR A 135 17.93 7.54 -9.34
N ARG A 136 18.62 6.61 -8.69
CA ARG A 136 17.95 5.52 -7.92
C ARG A 136 17.06 6.07 -6.82
N LEU A 137 17.57 7.02 -6.04
CA LEU A 137 16.81 7.67 -4.97
C LEU A 137 15.58 8.38 -5.54
N SER A 138 15.75 9.17 -6.61
CA SER A 138 14.67 9.86 -7.29
C SER A 138 13.55 8.91 -7.71
N LYS A 139 13.89 7.79 -8.36
CA LYS A 139 12.89 6.78 -8.76
C LYS A 139 12.23 6.09 -7.58
N CYS A 140 12.98 5.72 -6.53
CA CYS A 140 12.39 5.12 -5.34
C CYS A 140 11.40 6.07 -4.64
N VAL A 141 11.76 7.35 -4.49
CA VAL A 141 10.85 8.34 -3.90
C VAL A 141 9.62 8.54 -4.79
N GLN A 142 9.80 8.69 -6.11
CA GLN A 142 8.69 8.86 -7.05
C GLN A 142 7.72 7.67 -6.99
N ILE A 143 8.22 6.43 -7.01
CA ILE A 143 7.39 5.22 -6.95
C ILE A 143 6.63 5.16 -5.61
N ALA A 144 7.30 5.46 -4.50
CA ALA A 144 6.65 5.49 -3.18
C ALA A 144 5.53 6.52 -3.13
N SER A 145 5.77 7.75 -3.61
CA SER A 145 4.76 8.80 -3.67
C SER A 145 3.56 8.38 -4.52
N LEU A 146 3.77 7.79 -5.70
CA LEU A 146 2.68 7.33 -6.56
C LEU A 146 1.82 6.25 -5.88
N TYR A 147 2.42 5.29 -5.18
CA TYR A 147 1.63 4.30 -4.43
C TYR A 147 0.85 4.93 -3.26
N LEU A 148 1.42 5.92 -2.57
CA LEU A 148 0.74 6.63 -1.48
C LEU A 148 -0.47 7.46 -1.95
N GLU A 149 -0.42 8.00 -3.16
CA GLU A 149 -1.58 8.70 -3.78
C GLU A 149 -2.79 7.76 -3.97
N ASP A 150 -2.57 6.45 -4.13
CA ASP A 150 -3.61 5.43 -4.26
C ASP A 150 -3.83 4.62 -2.97
N ASP A 151 -3.35 5.11 -1.83
CA ASP A 151 -3.45 4.45 -0.52
C ASP A 151 -2.78 3.05 -0.43
N ASP A 152 -1.89 2.73 -1.36
CA ASP A 152 -1.14 1.47 -1.38
C ASP A 152 0.15 1.56 -0.55
N ALA A 153 -0.04 1.68 0.76
CA ALA A 153 1.07 1.81 1.71
C ALA A 153 2.02 0.59 1.70
N VAL A 154 1.53 -0.60 1.33
CA VAL A 154 2.32 -1.84 1.31
C VAL A 154 3.38 -1.77 0.21
N ASN A 155 2.97 -1.41 -1.01
CA ASN A 155 3.92 -1.26 -2.11
C ASN A 155 4.80 -0.01 -1.91
N ALA A 156 4.26 1.07 -1.35
CA ALA A 156 5.05 2.25 -1.02
C ALA A 156 6.19 1.95 -0.03
N GLU A 157 5.93 1.17 1.03
CA GLU A 157 6.91 0.81 2.05
C GLU A 157 8.18 0.17 1.45
N ALA A 158 8.02 -0.72 0.47
CA ALA A 158 9.14 -1.37 -0.20
C ALA A 158 10.11 -0.36 -0.83
N PHE A 159 9.59 0.71 -1.44
CA PHE A 159 10.42 1.74 -2.09
C PHE A 159 10.92 2.81 -1.11
N ILE A 160 10.17 3.12 -0.05
CA ILE A 160 10.66 3.95 1.07
C ILE A 160 11.86 3.28 1.72
N ASN A 161 11.79 1.97 1.98
CA ASN A 161 12.90 1.22 2.55
C ASN A 161 14.12 1.23 1.63
N LYS A 162 13.95 1.06 0.31
CA LYS A 162 15.05 1.20 -0.66
C LYS A 162 15.65 2.61 -0.65
N ALA A 163 14.82 3.64 -0.67
CA ALA A 163 15.26 5.04 -0.62
C ALA A 163 16.03 5.37 0.67
N SER A 164 15.67 4.74 1.79
CA SER A 164 16.31 4.97 3.10
C SER A 164 17.80 4.66 3.12
N PHE A 165 18.26 3.69 2.32
CA PHE A 165 19.68 3.35 2.20
C PHE A 165 20.48 4.35 1.35
N LEU A 166 19.79 5.10 0.48
CA LEU A 166 20.41 6.05 -0.45
C LEU A 166 20.40 7.48 0.10
N VAL A 167 19.35 7.85 0.84
CA VAL A 167 19.13 9.22 1.31
C VAL A 167 20.24 9.71 2.26
N SER A 168 20.87 8.81 3.03
CA SER A 168 21.92 9.18 3.99
C SER A 168 23.18 9.72 3.32
N ASN A 169 23.45 9.30 2.09
CA ASN A 169 24.64 9.68 1.31
C ASN A 169 24.31 10.73 0.22
N SER A 170 23.03 11.11 0.09
CA SER A 170 22.55 12.03 -0.94
C SER A 170 22.84 13.48 -0.59
N GLN A 171 23.47 14.20 -1.53
CA GLN A 171 23.66 15.66 -1.47
C GLN A 171 22.46 16.42 -2.06
N HIS A 172 21.43 15.71 -2.55
CA HIS A 172 20.27 16.32 -3.20
C HIS A 172 19.21 16.71 -2.15
N GLU A 173 19.25 17.96 -1.70
CA GLU A 173 18.35 18.47 -0.67
C GLU A 173 16.86 18.32 -1.03
N VAL A 174 16.48 18.60 -2.28
CA VAL A 174 15.09 18.47 -2.75
C VAL A 174 14.60 17.01 -2.67
N LEU A 175 15.41 16.04 -3.14
CA LEU A 175 15.06 14.62 -3.06
C LEU A 175 14.95 14.16 -1.59
N ASN A 176 15.83 14.66 -0.73
CA ASN A 176 15.81 14.34 0.70
C ASN A 176 14.54 14.89 1.38
N LEU A 177 14.02 16.04 0.93
CA LEU A 177 12.73 16.56 1.40
C LEU A 177 11.57 15.71 0.89
N GLN A 178 11.52 15.39 -0.41
CA GLN A 178 10.47 14.54 -0.98
C GLN A 178 10.43 13.15 -0.32
N TYR A 179 11.58 12.56 0.00
CA TYR A 179 11.66 11.32 0.77
C TYR A 179 11.04 11.48 2.17
N LYS A 180 11.35 12.58 2.87
CA LYS A 180 10.78 12.85 4.20
C LYS A 180 9.27 13.01 4.13
N ASP A 181 8.76 13.69 3.12
CA ASP A 181 7.32 13.87 2.91
C ASP A 181 6.63 12.53 2.68
N ALA A 182 7.18 11.68 1.80
CA ALA A 182 6.66 10.32 1.56
C ALA A 182 6.69 9.45 2.83
N LEU A 183 7.77 9.55 3.61
CA LEU A 183 7.88 8.85 4.89
C LEU A 183 6.85 9.35 5.91
N GLU A 184 6.63 10.67 6.00
CA GLU A 184 5.64 11.27 6.89
C GLU A 184 4.23 10.81 6.53
N GLN A 185 3.89 10.76 5.25
CA GLN A 185 2.61 10.26 4.76
C GLN A 185 2.40 8.78 5.09
N ALA A 186 3.41 7.94 4.86
CA ALA A 186 3.35 6.51 5.18
C ALA A 186 3.16 6.26 6.69
N LEU A 187 3.90 6.99 7.54
CA LEU A 187 3.72 6.92 9.00
C LEU A 187 2.34 7.43 9.43
N THR A 188 1.85 8.50 8.81
CA THR A 188 0.51 9.04 9.08
C THR A 188 -0.57 8.02 8.74
N ALA A 189 -0.45 7.33 7.60
CA ALA A 189 -1.35 6.25 7.22
C ALA A 189 -1.28 5.08 8.22
N ALA A 190 -0.09 4.65 8.62
CA ALA A 190 0.10 3.58 9.59
C ALA A 190 -0.54 3.89 10.96
N VAL A 191 -0.34 5.10 11.48
CA VAL A 191 -0.96 5.57 12.71
C VAL A 191 -2.48 5.63 12.57
N THR A 192 -2.98 6.19 11.46
CA THR A 192 -4.42 6.29 11.19
C THR A 192 -5.09 4.93 11.17
N CYS A 193 -4.55 3.98 10.39
CA CYS A 193 -5.04 2.60 10.32
C CYS A 193 -5.01 1.92 11.69
N THR A 194 -3.95 2.15 12.48
CA THR A 194 -3.83 1.56 13.83
C THR A 194 -4.87 2.13 14.80
N ILE A 195 -5.15 3.44 14.74
CA ILE A 195 -6.17 4.08 15.57
C ILE A 195 -7.57 3.56 15.21
N LEU A 196 -7.87 3.42 13.91
CA LEU A 196 -9.16 2.94 13.39
C LEU A 196 -9.39 1.44 13.55
N ALA A 197 -8.33 0.65 13.76
CA ALA A 197 -8.46 -0.79 13.99
C ALA A 197 -9.25 -1.09 15.28
N ALA A 198 -9.93 -2.24 15.30
CA ALA A 198 -10.65 -2.74 16.48
C ALA A 198 -9.70 -2.90 17.68
N ALA A 199 -10.23 -2.67 18.89
CA ALA A 199 -9.46 -2.83 20.11
C ALA A 199 -8.96 -4.28 20.27
N GLY A 200 -7.70 -4.47 20.67
CA GLY A 200 -7.15 -5.81 20.91
C GLY A 200 -5.62 -5.86 21.02
N PRO A 201 -5.04 -7.04 21.37
CA PRO A 201 -3.62 -7.18 21.67
C PRO A 201 -2.69 -6.84 20.50
N GLN A 202 -3.11 -7.10 19.26
CA GLN A 202 -2.33 -6.74 18.08
C GLN A 202 -2.27 -5.23 17.90
N ARG A 203 -3.41 -4.54 17.97
CA ARG A 203 -3.49 -3.08 17.89
C ARG A 203 -2.64 -2.42 18.98
N SER A 204 -2.74 -2.88 20.23
CA SER A 204 -1.95 -2.33 21.35
C SER A 204 -0.44 -2.47 21.15
N ARG A 205 0.02 -3.59 20.56
CA ARG A 205 1.44 -3.76 20.20
C ARG A 205 1.89 -2.76 19.14
N VAL A 206 1.10 -2.56 18.09
CA VAL A 206 1.42 -1.61 17.02
C VAL A 206 1.40 -0.17 17.53
N LEU A 207 0.41 0.21 18.36
CA LEU A 207 0.37 1.50 19.04
C LEU A 207 1.63 1.76 19.87
N ALA A 208 2.12 0.75 20.60
CA ALA A 208 3.34 0.86 21.38
C ALA A 208 4.57 1.11 20.50
N THR A 209 4.67 0.42 19.34
CA THR A 209 5.75 0.64 18.37
C THR A 209 5.69 2.06 17.81
N LEU A 210 4.53 2.51 17.35
CA LEU A 210 4.35 3.84 16.76
C LEU A 210 4.58 4.96 17.78
N TYR A 211 4.11 4.79 19.02
CA TYR A 211 4.31 5.78 20.08
C TYR A 211 5.79 5.95 20.45
N LYS A 212 6.58 4.86 20.41
CA LYS A 212 8.02 4.88 20.71
C LYS A 212 8.87 5.35 19.53
N ASP A 213 8.30 5.42 18.33
CA ASP A 213 8.99 5.94 17.15
C ASP A 213 9.05 7.47 17.22
N GLU A 214 10.26 8.02 17.40
CA GLU A 214 10.47 9.47 17.49
C GLU A 214 9.97 10.23 16.26
N ARG A 215 9.92 9.58 15.09
CA ARG A 215 9.40 10.21 13.87
C ARG A 215 7.90 10.50 14.00
N CYS A 216 7.17 9.62 14.68
CA CYS A 216 5.74 9.81 14.93
C CYS A 216 5.47 11.04 15.80
N SER A 217 6.40 11.43 16.69
CA SER A 217 6.25 12.62 17.56
C SER A 217 6.09 13.94 16.82
N LYS A 218 6.52 13.98 15.55
CA LYS A 218 6.45 15.17 14.69
C LYS A 218 5.15 15.23 13.88
N LEU A 219 4.38 14.15 13.84
CA LEU A 219 3.14 14.07 13.08
C LEU A 219 2.06 14.92 13.73
N LYS A 220 1.24 15.59 12.92
CA LYS A 220 0.07 16.34 13.39
C LYS A 220 -0.91 15.47 14.19
N ILE A 221 -1.01 14.19 13.83
CA ILE A 221 -1.88 13.21 14.49
C ILE A 221 -1.27 12.56 15.76
N TYR A 222 -0.06 12.95 16.15
CA TYR A 222 0.59 12.40 17.35
C TYR A 222 -0.21 12.58 18.65
N PRO A 223 -0.90 13.71 18.91
CA PRO A 223 -1.66 13.88 20.15
C PRO A 223 -2.74 12.81 20.37
N ILE A 224 -3.45 12.42 19.31
CA ILE A 224 -4.46 11.35 19.40
C ILE A 224 -3.80 9.97 19.56
N LEU A 225 -2.70 9.70 18.83
CA LEU A 225 -1.90 8.48 19.03
C LEU A 225 -1.47 8.33 20.49
N GLN A 226 -0.92 9.39 21.09
CA GLN A 226 -0.49 9.39 22.49
C GLN A 226 -1.66 9.07 23.44
N LYS A 227 -2.83 9.67 23.23
CA LYS A 227 -4.00 9.40 24.09
C LYS A 227 -4.51 7.98 23.93
N VAL A 228 -4.59 7.49 22.69
CA VAL A 228 -5.02 6.12 22.40
C VAL A 228 -4.06 5.11 23.05
N TYR A 229 -2.75 5.30 22.89
CA TYR A 229 -1.74 4.43 23.48
C TYR A 229 -1.74 4.46 25.02
N LEU A 230 -1.89 5.65 25.63
CA LEU A 230 -1.97 5.81 27.09
C LEU A 230 -3.36 5.49 27.65
N GLU A 231 -4.25 4.94 26.82
CA GLU A 231 -5.61 4.52 27.21
C GLU A 231 -6.40 5.64 27.90
N ARG A 232 -6.22 6.88 27.43
CA ARG A 232 -6.95 8.05 27.93
C ARG A 232 -8.26 8.21 27.17
N ILE A 233 -9.27 8.72 27.87
CA ILE A 233 -10.55 9.10 27.26
C ILE A 233 -10.32 10.18 26.19
N LEU A 234 -10.85 9.93 25.00
CA LEU A 234 -10.85 10.83 23.85
C LEU A 234 -12.13 11.65 23.85
N ARG A 235 -12.01 12.98 23.85
CA ARG A 235 -13.17 13.88 23.88
C ARG A 235 -13.64 14.19 22.46
N LYS A 236 -14.92 14.53 22.33
CA LYS A 236 -15.58 14.83 21.05
C LYS A 236 -14.81 15.81 20.15
N PRO A 237 -14.26 16.94 20.63
CA PRO A 237 -13.49 17.86 19.78
C PRO A 237 -12.24 17.24 19.16
N GLU A 238 -11.61 16.29 19.87
CA GLU A 238 -10.38 15.62 19.42
C GLU A 238 -10.70 14.56 18.36
N ILE A 239 -11.80 13.84 18.56
CA ILE A 239 -12.35 12.87 17.60
C ILE A 239 -12.77 13.61 16.32
N ASP A 240 -13.45 14.75 16.45
CA ASP A 240 -13.90 15.54 15.30
C ASP A 240 -12.71 16.13 14.52
N ALA A 241 -11.67 16.60 15.22
CA ALA A 241 -10.43 17.06 14.58
C ALA A 241 -9.74 15.92 13.82
N PHE A 242 -9.61 14.73 14.42
CA PHE A 242 -9.04 13.57 13.74
C PHE A 242 -9.90 13.13 12.55
N SER A 243 -11.22 13.15 12.69
CA SER A 243 -12.16 12.83 11.60
C SER A 243 -11.97 13.76 10.39
N GLN A 244 -11.63 15.03 10.59
CA GLN A 244 -11.38 15.96 9.47
C GLN A 244 -10.18 15.55 8.61
N GLU A 245 -9.17 14.92 9.21
CA GLU A 245 -7.96 14.43 8.53
C GLU A 245 -8.19 13.10 7.79
N LEU A 246 -9.28 12.38 8.09
CA LEU A 246 -9.57 11.09 7.47
C LEU A 246 -10.03 11.24 6.01
N LYS A 247 -9.54 10.32 5.16
CA LYS A 247 -9.96 10.18 3.77
C LYS A 247 -11.42 9.69 3.67
N PRO A 248 -12.13 9.94 2.55
CA PRO A 248 -13.53 9.55 2.40
C PRO A 248 -13.80 8.07 2.68
N HIS A 249 -12.94 7.17 2.18
CA HIS A 249 -13.10 5.73 2.38
C HIS A 249 -12.89 5.29 3.84
N GLN A 250 -12.14 6.06 4.63
CA GLN A 250 -11.91 5.80 6.07
C GLN A 250 -13.11 6.23 6.93
N LYS A 251 -14.04 7.00 6.36
CA LYS A 251 -15.31 7.43 6.98
C LYS A 251 -16.48 6.51 6.63
N ALA A 252 -16.20 5.27 6.25
CA ALA A 252 -17.22 4.32 5.87
C ALA A 252 -18.25 4.12 6.98
N LEU A 253 -19.53 4.13 6.59
CA LEU A 253 -20.64 3.80 7.47
C LEU A 253 -20.77 2.29 7.61
N LEU A 254 -21.00 1.86 8.84
CA LEU A 254 -21.30 0.48 9.23
C LEU A 254 -22.83 0.26 9.24
N PRO A 255 -23.33 -0.99 9.32
CA PRO A 255 -24.76 -1.29 9.30
C PRO A 255 -25.61 -0.60 10.37
N ASP A 256 -24.99 -0.18 11.47
CA ASP A 256 -25.60 0.53 12.60
C ASP A 256 -25.60 2.07 12.44
N ASN A 257 -25.24 2.57 11.25
CA ASN A 257 -25.05 3.98 10.90
C ASN A 257 -23.93 4.70 11.67
N PHE A 258 -23.06 3.97 12.37
CA PHE A 258 -21.81 4.53 12.89
C PHE A 258 -20.72 4.48 11.84
N THR A 259 -19.77 5.40 11.88
CA THR A 259 -18.54 5.27 11.09
C THR A 259 -17.59 4.26 11.74
N VAL A 260 -16.62 3.75 10.96
CA VAL A 260 -15.50 2.96 11.51
C VAL A 260 -14.79 3.72 12.64
N LEU A 261 -14.61 5.04 12.49
CA LEU A 261 -14.04 5.88 13.53
C LEU A 261 -14.92 5.89 14.79
N ASP A 262 -16.23 6.13 14.65
CA ASP A 262 -17.13 6.18 15.80
C ASP A 262 -17.03 4.89 16.61
N ARG A 263 -17.07 3.73 15.93
CA ARG A 263 -16.95 2.42 16.58
C ARG A 263 -15.63 2.28 17.32
N ALA A 264 -14.51 2.60 16.67
CA ALA A 264 -13.19 2.50 17.27
C ALA A 264 -13.03 3.42 18.50
N MET A 265 -13.59 4.64 18.46
CA MET A 265 -13.51 5.59 19.58
C MET A 265 -14.41 5.21 20.73
N ILE A 266 -15.59 4.67 20.45
CA ILE A 266 -16.52 4.17 21.46
C ILE A 266 -15.91 2.98 22.21
N GLU A 267 -15.40 1.98 21.49
CA GLU A 267 -14.73 0.81 22.09
C GLU A 267 -13.52 1.22 22.93
N HIS A 268 -12.70 2.13 22.40
CA HIS A 268 -11.55 2.68 23.11
C HIS A 268 -11.96 3.39 24.40
N ASN A 269 -12.91 4.33 24.32
CA ASN A 269 -13.34 5.10 25.48
C ASN A 269 -14.03 4.23 26.54
N LEU A 270 -14.75 3.19 26.12
CA LEU A 270 -15.37 2.23 27.03
C LEU A 270 -14.31 1.45 27.81
N LEU A 271 -13.26 0.97 27.13
CA LEU A 271 -12.11 0.31 27.77
C LEU A 271 -11.36 1.27 28.72
N SER A 272 -11.18 2.53 28.32
CA SER A 272 -10.60 3.55 29.19
C SER A 272 -11.46 3.79 30.43
N ALA A 273 -12.79 3.86 30.27
CA ALA A 273 -13.71 4.10 31.37
C ALA A 273 -13.73 2.93 32.36
N SER A 274 -13.68 1.68 31.89
CA SER A 274 -13.67 0.50 32.79
C SER A 274 -12.44 0.45 33.71
N LYS A 275 -11.34 1.10 33.31
CA LYS A 275 -10.11 1.23 34.13
C LYS A 275 -10.15 2.40 35.10
N LEU A 276 -11.04 3.38 34.88
CA LEU A 276 -11.11 4.62 35.66
C LEU A 276 -12.27 4.63 36.65
N TYR A 277 -13.36 3.95 36.33
CA TYR A 277 -14.59 3.96 37.10
C TYR A 277 -14.89 2.56 37.65
N THR A 278 -15.20 2.47 38.94
CA THR A 278 -15.78 1.25 39.51
C THR A 278 -17.23 1.06 39.05
N ASN A 279 -17.95 2.17 38.86
CA ASN A 279 -19.29 2.20 38.29
C ASN A 279 -19.55 3.57 37.64
N ILE A 280 -20.47 3.61 36.67
CA ILE A 280 -20.88 4.81 35.95
C ILE A 280 -22.32 4.62 35.45
N SER A 281 -23.12 5.68 35.48
CA SER A 281 -24.49 5.63 34.95
C SER A 281 -24.49 5.60 33.42
N PHE A 282 -25.54 5.06 32.78
CA PHE A 282 -25.65 5.09 31.32
C PHE A 282 -25.75 6.51 30.74
N GLU A 283 -26.29 7.47 31.51
CA GLU A 283 -26.35 8.87 31.10
C GLU A 283 -24.95 9.49 31.02
N GLU A 284 -24.14 9.30 32.06
CA GLU A 284 -22.76 9.81 32.12
C GLU A 284 -21.86 9.07 31.12
N LEU A 285 -22.01 7.75 31.01
CA LEU A 285 -21.26 6.94 30.05
C LEU A 285 -21.61 7.31 28.61
N GLY A 286 -22.90 7.50 28.29
CA GLY A 286 -23.32 7.99 26.97
C GLY A 286 -22.70 9.34 26.64
N THR A 287 -22.69 10.27 27.60
CA THR A 287 -22.04 11.59 27.44
C THR A 287 -20.54 11.46 27.20
N LEU A 288 -19.86 10.57 27.93
CA LEU A 288 -18.43 10.29 27.80
C LEU A 288 -18.08 9.65 26.44
N LEU A 289 -18.90 8.71 25.98
CA LEU A 289 -18.75 8.02 24.71
C LEU A 289 -19.20 8.86 23.50
N GLY A 290 -19.95 9.94 23.72
CA GLY A 290 -20.49 10.78 22.66
C GLY A 290 -21.69 10.15 21.93
N ILE A 291 -22.43 9.27 22.61
CA ILE A 291 -23.63 8.61 22.06
C ILE A 291 -24.85 8.83 22.96
N PRO A 292 -26.08 8.79 22.41
CA PRO A 292 -27.28 8.85 23.23
C PRO A 292 -27.31 7.74 24.29
N PRO A 293 -27.76 8.00 25.53
CA PRO A 293 -27.77 7.01 26.61
C PRO A 293 -28.48 5.70 26.24
N HIS A 294 -29.60 5.78 25.51
CA HIS A 294 -30.35 4.60 25.05
C HIS A 294 -29.60 3.72 24.04
N LYS A 295 -28.53 4.22 23.42
CA LYS A 295 -27.66 3.43 22.53
C LYS A 295 -26.49 2.77 23.26
N VAL A 296 -26.21 3.18 24.50
CA VAL A 296 -25.07 2.66 25.28
C VAL A 296 -25.23 1.16 25.53
N GLU A 297 -26.42 0.71 25.89
CA GLU A 297 -26.72 -0.71 26.12
C GLU A 297 -26.47 -1.58 24.88
N ALA A 298 -26.82 -1.10 23.68
CA ALA A 298 -26.60 -1.83 22.43
C ALA A 298 -25.12 -1.87 21.99
N VAL A 299 -24.30 -0.98 22.53
CA VAL A 299 -22.86 -0.87 22.22
C VAL A 299 -22.03 -1.72 23.17
N ILE A 300 -22.42 -1.78 24.44
CA ILE A 300 -21.76 -2.61 25.45
C ILE A 300 -22.17 -4.05 25.20
N HIS A 301 -21.31 -4.81 24.55
CA HIS A 301 -21.37 -6.26 24.65
C HIS A 301 -20.66 -6.63 25.95
N PHE A 302 -21.42 -7.03 26.96
CA PHE A 302 -20.85 -7.83 28.02
C PHE A 302 -20.39 -9.12 27.36
N GLU A 303 -19.11 -9.45 27.46
CA GLU A 303 -18.71 -10.85 27.33
C GLU A 303 -19.51 -11.56 28.42
N ASP A 304 -20.40 -12.47 28.01
CA ASP A 304 -21.18 -13.24 28.98
C ASP A 304 -20.17 -13.97 29.86
N ASP A 305 -19.97 -13.49 31.10
CA ASP A 305 -19.21 -14.12 32.21
C ASP A 305 -19.78 -15.51 32.60
N THR A 306 -20.62 -16.09 31.74
CA THR A 306 -20.99 -17.50 31.75
C THR A 306 -19.78 -18.40 31.87
N GLU A 307 -18.60 -18.03 31.36
CA GLU A 307 -17.41 -18.88 31.41
C GLU A 307 -16.82 -19.01 32.84
N GLU A 308 -16.78 -17.93 33.63
CA GLU A 308 -16.32 -17.99 35.03
C GLU A 308 -17.31 -18.71 35.95
N LEU A 309 -18.61 -18.45 35.78
CA LEU A 309 -19.67 -19.15 36.51
C LEU A 309 -19.72 -20.64 36.13
N GLN A 310 -19.55 -20.98 34.85
CA GLN A 310 -19.48 -22.38 34.39
C GLN A 310 -18.22 -23.09 34.91
N GLN A 311 -17.07 -22.41 34.98
CA GLN A 311 -15.87 -22.97 35.60
C GLN A 311 -16.10 -23.24 37.08
N TRP A 312 -16.77 -22.32 37.79
CA TRP A 312 -17.11 -22.51 39.19
C TRP A 312 -18.07 -23.69 39.41
N ASP A 313 -19.11 -23.82 38.59
CA ASP A 313 -20.02 -24.98 38.61
C ASP A 313 -19.27 -26.29 38.32
N GLN A 314 -18.37 -26.32 37.33
CA GLN A 314 -17.54 -27.50 37.03
C GLN A 314 -16.63 -27.88 38.20
N GLN A 315 -16.04 -26.90 38.91
CA GLN A 315 -15.23 -27.15 40.09
C GLN A 315 -16.04 -27.74 41.24
N ILE A 316 -17.26 -27.25 41.47
CA ILE A 316 -18.18 -27.81 42.48
C ILE A 316 -18.55 -29.25 42.14
N VAL A 317 -18.92 -29.52 40.87
CA VAL A 317 -19.24 -30.87 40.41
C VAL A 317 -18.05 -31.81 40.60
N GLY A 318 -16.83 -31.36 40.25
CA GLY A 318 -15.60 -32.13 40.45
C GLY A 318 -15.33 -32.46 41.92
N LEU A 319 -15.55 -31.50 42.83
CA LEU A 319 -15.41 -31.71 44.27
C LEU A 319 -16.43 -32.72 44.80
N CYS A 320 -17.69 -32.61 44.39
CA CYS A 320 -18.75 -33.55 44.78
C CYS A 320 -18.46 -34.96 44.29
N GLN A 321 -17.96 -35.11 43.05
CA GLN A 321 -17.59 -36.40 42.49
C GLN A 321 -16.44 -37.03 43.29
N ALA A 322 -15.40 -36.26 43.58
CA ALA A 322 -14.26 -36.73 44.38
C ALA A 322 -14.69 -37.15 45.79
N LEU A 323 -15.63 -36.44 46.41
CA LEU A 323 -16.19 -36.81 47.70
C LEU A 323 -16.95 -38.14 47.61
N ASN A 324 -17.78 -38.33 46.59
CA ASN A 324 -18.49 -39.59 46.36
C ASN A 324 -17.52 -40.77 46.14
N ASP A 325 -16.45 -40.57 45.37
CA ASP A 325 -15.43 -41.60 45.13
C ASP A 325 -14.71 -42.01 46.44
N VAL A 326 -14.46 -41.04 47.33
CA VAL A 326 -13.90 -41.30 48.66
C VAL A 326 -14.88 -42.11 49.50
N LEU A 327 -16.16 -41.73 49.52
CA LEU A 327 -17.21 -42.44 50.25
C LEU A 327 -17.37 -43.88 49.75
N ASP A 328 -17.37 -44.10 48.43
CA ASP A 328 -17.42 -45.41 47.80
C ASP A 328 -16.17 -46.26 48.13
N SER A 329 -15.00 -45.64 48.17
CA SER A 329 -13.75 -46.29 48.57
C SER A 329 -13.76 -46.69 50.05
N MET A 330 -14.30 -45.84 50.92
CA MET A 330 -14.49 -46.14 52.34
C MET A 330 -15.48 -47.31 52.53
N ALA A 331 -16.61 -47.30 51.81
CA ALA A 331 -17.58 -48.39 51.82
C ALA A 331 -16.96 -49.72 51.36
N LYS A 332 -16.21 -49.72 50.25
CA LYS A 332 -15.50 -50.91 49.74
C LYS A 332 -14.46 -51.46 50.73
N LYS A 333 -13.88 -50.59 51.56
CA LYS A 333 -12.92 -50.97 52.59
C LYS A 333 -13.56 -51.32 53.94
N GLY A 334 -14.89 -51.31 54.04
CA GLY A 334 -15.63 -51.63 55.26
C GLY A 334 -15.50 -50.57 56.36
N LEU A 335 -15.11 -49.34 56.01
CA LEU A 335 -15.02 -48.23 56.95
C LEU A 335 -16.41 -47.61 57.15
N ALA A 336 -16.74 -47.25 58.39
CA ALA A 336 -18.00 -46.56 58.69
C ALA A 336 -18.00 -45.16 58.05
N ILE A 337 -19.03 -44.88 57.26
CA ILE A 337 -19.24 -43.54 56.67
C ILE A 337 -19.83 -42.66 57.77
N PRO A 338 -19.18 -41.54 58.13
CA PRO A 338 -19.78 -40.54 59.02
C PRO A 338 -20.92 -39.85 58.26
N VAL A 339 -22.11 -39.84 58.85
CA VAL A 339 -23.24 -39.03 58.37
C VAL A 339 -23.05 -37.58 58.79
#